data_AF-A0A7K2Q5F9-F1
#
_entry.id   AF-A0A7K2Q5F9-F1
#
_cell.length_a   1.000
_cell.length_b   1.000
_cell.length_c   1.000
_cell.angle_alpha   90.00
_cell.angle_beta   90.00
_cell.angle_gamma   90.00
#
_symmetry.space_group_name_H-M   'P 1'
#
loop_
_entity.id
_entity.type
_entity.pdbx_description
1 polymer ?
#
loop_
_entity_poly.entity_id
_entity_poly.type
_entity_poly.pdbx_seq_one_letter_code
_entity_poly.pdbx_strand_id
1 'polypeptide(L)' 'MSETTAFAWCFSHGRLHHFLGEPWCTAAWALLPGATEGEALAAKTQRYGEATFLHQLPDDQHLALIRGSSDRTA' A
#
# COMPACT_ATOMS: atom_id res chain seq x y z
N MET A 1 -4.81 7.95 23.33
CA MET A 1 -4.89 6.86 22.33
C MET A 1 -3.88 7.22 21.27
N SER A 2 -2.76 6.51 21.18
CA SER A 2 -1.72 6.84 20.21
C SER A 2 -2.24 6.53 18.80
N GLU A 3 -2.31 7.54 17.94
CA GLU A 3 -2.63 7.36 16.52
C GLU A 3 -1.57 6.43 15.92
N THR A 4 -1.98 5.21 15.56
CA THR A 4 -1.06 4.24 14.95
C THR A 4 -0.82 4.69 13.52
N THR A 5 0.43 5.01 13.19
CA THR A 5 0.82 5.34 11.82
C THR A 5 0.80 4.05 11.00
N ALA A 6 -0.03 4.00 9.96
CA ALA A 6 -0.04 2.91 9.00
C ALA A 6 0.62 3.37 7.70
N PHE A 7 1.53 2.54 7.18
CA PHE A 7 2.19 2.78 5.90
C PHE A 7 1.49 1.99 4.79
N ALA A 8 1.33 2.60 3.62
CA ALA A 8 0.78 1.92 2.46
C ALA A 8 1.45 2.38 1.16
N TRP A 9 1.69 1.45 0.22
CA TRP A 9 2.15 1.84 -1.13
C TRP A 9 0.96 2.06 -2.04
N CYS A 10 0.84 3.26 -2.61
CA CYS A 10 -0.16 3.56 -3.63
C CYS A 10 0.41 3.35 -5.04
N PHE A 11 -0.14 2.36 -5.74
CA PHE A 11 0.26 1.99 -7.10
C PHE A 11 -0.32 2.91 -8.18
N SER A 12 -1.26 3.79 -7.81
CA SER A 12 -1.73 4.86 -8.72
C SER A 12 -0.88 6.12 -8.62
N HIS A 13 -0.33 6.43 -7.44
CA HIS A 13 0.53 7.60 -7.24
C HIS A 13 2.02 7.27 -7.32
N GLY A 14 2.40 6.00 -7.27
CA GLY A 14 3.79 5.56 -7.19
C GLY A 14 4.50 6.05 -5.92
N ARG A 15 3.77 6.11 -4.80
CA ARG A 15 4.23 6.76 -3.57
C ARG A 15 3.82 6.01 -2.31
N LEU A 16 4.65 6.15 -1.27
CA LEU A 16 4.32 5.76 0.09
C LEU A 16 3.32 6.76 0.69
N HIS A 17 2.27 6.24 1.31
CA HIS A 17 1.28 6.98 2.07
C HIS A 17 1.50 6.72 3.56
N HIS A 18 1.37 7.78 4.36
CA HIS A 18 1.37 7.69 5.82
C HIS A 18 -0.05 8.03 6.28
N PHE A 19 -0.72 7.06 6.87
CA PHE A 19 -2.06 7.23 7.43
C PHE A 19 -1.93 7.44 8.93
N LEU A 20 -2.31 8.63 9.39
CA LEU A 20 -2.50 8.95 10.79
C LEU A 20 -4.01 8.85 11.04
N GLY A 21 -4.49 7.64 11.33
CA GLY A 21 -5.92 7.33 11.41
C GLY A 21 -6.51 6.82 10.09
N GLU A 22 -7.65 7.36 9.69
CA GLU A 22 -8.44 6.84 8.56
C GLU A 22 -7.69 6.99 7.21
N PRO A 23 -7.65 5.93 6.37
CA PRO A 23 -7.06 6.03 5.04
C PRO A 23 -7.80 7.03 4.14
N TRP A 24 -7.12 8.08 3.71
CA TRP A 24 -7.69 9.14 2.84
C TRP A 24 -7.62 8.81 1.34
N CYS A 25 -6.88 7.78 0.94
CA CYS A 25 -6.68 7.47 -0.46
C CYS A 25 -7.72 6.46 -0.97
N THR A 26 -8.41 6.81 -2.04
CA THR A 26 -9.38 5.92 -2.71
C THR A 26 -8.77 5.07 -3.83
N ALA A 27 -7.52 5.33 -4.22
CA ALA A 27 -6.83 4.62 -5.28
C ALA A 27 -6.32 3.23 -4.86
N ALA A 28 -5.77 2.43 -5.77
CA ALA A 28 -5.25 1.10 -5.46
C ALA A 28 -3.96 1.21 -4.62
N TRP A 29 -4.01 0.73 -3.38
CA TRP A 29 -2.87 0.70 -2.47
C TRP A 29 -2.86 -0.57 -1.63
N ALA A 30 -1.68 -0.94 -1.14
CA ALA A 30 -1.48 -2.04 -0.19
C ALA A 30 -0.89 -1.55 1.13
N LEU A 31 -1.44 -2.03 2.25
CA LEU A 31 -0.85 -1.85 3.57
C LEU A 31 0.50 -2.56 3.67
N LEU A 32 1.45 -1.87 4.26
CA LEU A 32 2.81 -2.33 4.48
C LEU A 32 3.08 -2.45 5.98
N PRO A 33 3.71 -3.55 6.43
CA PRO A 33 4.18 -3.66 7.80
C PRO A 33 5.40 -2.76 8.01
N GLY A 34 5.59 -2.31 9.24
CA GLY A 34 6.74 -1.51 9.65
C GLY A 34 6.34 -0.39 10.60
N ALA A 35 7.26 -0.04 11.49
CA ALA A 35 7.16 1.11 12.38
C ALA A 35 7.79 2.38 11.76
N THR A 36 8.57 2.22 10.69
CA THR A 36 9.25 3.32 9.99
C THR A 36 9.02 3.27 8.48
N GLU A 37 9.24 4.40 7.80
CA GLU A 37 9.21 4.46 6.34
C GLU A 37 10.19 3.48 5.69
N GLY A 38 11.39 3.34 6.25
CA GLY A 38 12.41 2.42 5.73
C GLY A 38 11.97 0.96 5.80
N GLU A 39 11.36 0.55 6.92
CA GLU A 39 10.81 -0.80 7.08
C GLU A 39 9.65 -1.05 6.11
N ALA A 40 8.76 -0.07 5.95
CA ALA A 40 7.64 -0.17 5.02
C ALA A 40 8.13 -0.29 3.57
N LEU A 41 9.11 0.52 3.15
CA LEU A 41 9.70 0.44 1.81
C LEU A 41 10.43 -0.89 1.59
N ALA A 42 11.16 -1.41 2.59
CA ALA A 42 11.76 -2.73 2.51
C ALA A 42 10.69 -3.83 2.32
N ALA A 43 9.58 -3.75 3.05
CA ALA A 43 8.46 -4.68 2.90
C ALA A 43 7.76 -4.55 1.53
N LYS A 44 7.64 -3.31 1.00
CA LYS A 44 7.13 -3.07 -0.37
C LYS A 44 8.01 -3.77 -1.38
N THR A 45 9.33 -3.57 -1.32
CA THR A 45 10.27 -4.19 -2.26
C THR A 45 10.28 -5.71 -2.13
N GLN A 46 10.20 -6.25 -0.91
CA GLN A 46 10.12 -7.69 -0.70
C GLN A 46 8.85 -8.32 -1.33
N ARG A 47 7.71 -7.63 -1.26
CA ARG A 47 6.41 -8.17 -1.73
C ARG A 47 6.16 -7.92 -3.22
N TYR A 48 6.49 -6.72 -3.69
CA TYR A 48 6.09 -6.20 -5.00
C TYR A 48 7.29 -5.86 -5.90
N GLY A 49 8.52 -6.07 -5.42
CA GLY A 49 9.74 -5.72 -6.13
C GLY A 49 9.84 -4.22 -6.43
N GLU A 50 10.44 -3.92 -7.58
CA GLU A 50 10.65 -2.56 -8.08
C GLU A 50 9.40 -1.94 -8.72
N ALA A 51 8.26 -2.63 -8.73
CA ALA A 51 7.03 -2.13 -9.31
C ALA A 51 6.59 -0.83 -8.62
N THR A 52 6.55 0.26 -9.37
CA THR A 52 6.08 1.57 -8.92
C THR A 52 4.57 1.69 -9.14
N PHE A 53 4.10 1.23 -10.30
CA PHE A 53 2.71 1.36 -10.74
C PHE A 53 2.02 0.00 -10.88
N LEU A 54 0.68 0.01 -10.84
CA LEU A 54 -0.14 -1.20 -10.81
C LEU A 54 0.09 -2.12 -12.01
N HIS A 55 0.24 -1.55 -13.21
CA HIS A 55 0.46 -2.30 -14.45
C HIS A 55 1.85 -2.96 -14.54
N GLN A 56 2.76 -2.67 -13.61
CA GLN A 56 4.08 -3.27 -13.53
C GLN A 56 4.09 -4.52 -12.64
N LEU A 57 2.97 -4.81 -11.97
CA LEU A 57 2.82 -6.00 -11.17
C LEU A 57 2.47 -7.21 -12.04
N PRO A 58 2.84 -8.42 -11.61
CA PRO A 58 2.25 -9.66 -12.11
C PRO A 58 0.71 -9.64 -12.03
N ASP A 59 0.05 -10.28 -13.00
CA ASP A 59 -1.42 -10.24 -13.14
C ASP A 59 -2.18 -10.72 -11.89
N ASP A 60 -1.65 -11.71 -11.18
CA ASP A 60 -2.21 -12.23 -9.94
C ASP A 60 -2.19 -11.17 -8.82
N GLN A 61 -1.09 -10.42 -8.70
CA GLN A 61 -0.96 -9.32 -7.74
C GLN A 61 -1.81 -8.11 -8.14
N HIS A 62 -1.91 -7.84 -9.43
CA HIS A 62 -2.76 -6.78 -9.98
C HIS A 62 -4.23 -7.03 -9.61
N LEU A 63 -4.73 -8.26 -9.82
CA LEU A 63 -6.10 -8.63 -9.47
C LEU A 63 -6.36 -8.59 -7.96
N ALA A 64 -5.40 -9.04 -7.15
CA ALA A 64 -5.53 -9.02 -5.70
C ALA A 64 -5.68 -7.60 -5.15
N LEU A 65 -4.90 -6.64 -5.68
CA LEU A 65 -4.98 -5.23 -5.28
C LEU A 65 -6.29 -4.58 -5.70
N ILE A 66 -6.79 -4.87 -6.91
CA ILE A 66 -8.09 -4.35 -7.35
C ILE A 66 -9.22 -4.89 -6.45
N ARG A 67 -9.20 -6.18 -6.12
CA ARG A 67 -10.25 -6.79 -5.27
C ARG A 67 -10.18 -6.30 -3.82
N GLY A 68 -8.99 -6.26 -3.23
CA GLY A 68 -8.79 -5.74 -1.88
C GLY A 68 -9.06 -4.24 -1.77
N SER A 69 -9.00 -3.49 -2.88
CA SER A 69 -9.33 -2.07 -2.89
C SER A 69 -10.80 -1.77 -2.59
N SER A 70 -11.68 -2.75 -2.83
CA SER A 70 -13.14 -2.64 -2.62
C SER A 70 -13.58 -2.92 -1.17
N ASP A 71 -12.73 -3.57 -0.37
CA ASP A 71 -13.05 -3.96 1.02
C ASP A 71 -12.65 -2.91 2.08
N ARG A 72 -12.22 -1.71 1.65
CA ARG A 72 -11.66 -0.67 2.53
C ARG A 72 -12.71 0.19 3.23
N THR A 73 -13.88 -0.39 3.54
CA THR A 73 -15.03 0.31 4.15
C THR A 73 -15.47 -0.26 5.50
N ALA A 74 -14.62 -1.02 6.21
CA ALA A 74 -15.00 -1.60 7.50
C ALA A 74 -13.91 -1.44 8.56
#